data_AF-A7RL38-F1
#
_entry.id   AF-A7RL38-F1
#
_cell.length_a   1.000
_cell.length_b   1.000
_cell.length_c   1.000
_cell.angle_alpha   90.00
_cell.angle_beta   90.00
_cell.angle_gamma   90.00
#
_symmetry.space_group_name_H-M   'P 1'
#
loop_
_entity.id
_entity.type
_entity.pdbx_description
1 polymer ?
#
loop_
_entity_poly.entity_id
_entity_poly.type
_entity_poly.pdbx_seq_one_letter_code
_entity_poly.pdbx_strand_id
1 'polypeptide(L)'
;MESFNQNTKTDNKDCEEDEKREPQPTMLQDFAGYTTLHGFHFLIHPGSPLRRFIWLLMLLGCWVALFYQLYNSVDRLLAHRIVMSRGVEQPDEIDFPAITICNQNMMRRSKIKGTEAQRYLDELDTVFPKEGNVLKGNVSYETFVNKYGHDWENMFQNTEYSSCCWEALSEERKLQDKYPRKVADFSQSIMESFNQNTKTDIKDCKEDEKREPQPTMLQDFAGYTTLHGFHFLIHPGSPFRRFIWLLMLLGCWVALFYQLYNSVDRLLAHRIVMSRGVEQPDEIDFPAITICNQNIMRMSKINGTEAQKYLDELDDVFRKDIKKENVSYDAETFVNKYGHDWENMFENIPYSCMFQRFFICSAKNFTSFLSFTRGLCYTYNSGVNRSYVQRVSEAGRNNRLEFHLEAHPEEYYGPYSYEGIGFKIAVHDQSYVPNMDQEGYDITAGFYTNVRVKRYKEKSLPHPYKTNCGERKLEYYERYSRSACILECQALIRDVPFCSVLKIETGLTYMYYNWNTNQCDCPKPCVEISYSAQMSLLQYPTPSLVREIRKSFNDTEDYINNMRANSVIVSIFYETLLTDVFEEKNDYDISRFGSDLGGNLGLFLGCSLLTLVEFFDLGIRWCLGRKDKVQRS
;
A
#
# COMPACT_ATOMS: atom_id res chain seq x y z
N MET A 1 66.29 -49.97 72.78
CA MET A 1 67.24 -49.35 73.72
C MET A 1 68.06 -48.38 72.89
N GLU A 2 68.01 -47.06 73.04
CA GLU A 2 67.57 -46.20 74.12
C GLU A 2 67.18 -44.84 73.54
N SER A 3 66.19 -44.22 74.17
CA SER A 3 65.90 -42.78 74.13
C SER A 3 67.05 -41.98 74.74
N PHE A 4 67.39 -40.80 74.19
CA PHE A 4 67.18 -39.51 74.87
C PHE A 4 67.64 -38.30 74.03
N ASN A 5 66.65 -37.47 73.71
CA ASN A 5 66.57 -36.01 73.82
C ASN A 5 67.80 -35.07 73.71
N GLN A 6 67.64 -34.14 72.74
CA GLN A 6 67.75 -32.66 72.81
C GLN A 6 69.01 -31.99 73.39
N ASN A 7 69.69 -31.20 72.53
CA ASN A 7 69.74 -29.74 72.70
C ASN A 7 70.15 -28.98 71.41
N THR A 8 69.49 -27.84 71.22
CA THR A 8 69.74 -26.69 70.32
C THR A 8 71.09 -26.01 70.63
N LYS A 9 71.79 -25.17 69.86
CA LYS A 9 71.69 -24.21 68.71
C LYS A 9 73.17 -24.08 68.21
N THR A 10 73.59 -23.68 67.01
CA THR A 10 73.37 -22.43 66.24
C THR A 10 74.18 -22.52 64.92
N ASP A 11 73.84 -21.62 64.00
CA ASP A 11 74.65 -21.09 62.87
C ASP A 11 74.79 -21.92 61.59
N ASN A 12 73.83 -21.72 60.69
CA ASN A 12 74.05 -21.85 59.24
C ASN A 12 74.19 -20.47 58.62
N LYS A 13 75.34 -20.26 57.97
CA LYS A 13 75.63 -19.16 57.04
C LYS A 13 74.96 -19.42 55.68
N ASP A 14 74.57 -18.32 55.07
CA ASP A 14 73.81 -18.16 53.84
C ASP A 14 74.42 -18.83 52.60
N CYS A 15 73.54 -19.32 51.72
CA CYS A 15 73.72 -19.36 50.27
C CYS A 15 72.49 -18.67 49.67
N GLU A 16 72.68 -17.44 49.17
CA GLU A 16 71.70 -16.74 48.35
C GLU A 16 71.68 -17.36 46.95
N GLU A 17 70.53 -17.90 46.54
CA GLU A 17 70.14 -18.00 45.13
C GLU A 17 68.89 -17.13 44.93
N ASP A 18 69.03 -16.08 44.12
CA ASP A 18 67.97 -15.16 43.70
C ASP A 18 66.93 -15.90 42.83
N GLU A 19 65.90 -16.47 43.45
CA GLU A 19 64.71 -16.95 42.75
C GLU A 19 63.75 -15.76 42.51
N LYS A 20 63.87 -15.12 41.34
CA LYS A 20 62.89 -14.13 40.88
C LYS A 20 61.53 -14.80 40.69
N ARG A 21 60.65 -14.68 41.69
CA ARG A 21 59.24 -15.05 41.60
C ARG A 21 58.55 -14.13 40.58
N GLU A 22 58.10 -14.67 39.45
CA GLU A 22 57.26 -13.92 38.50
C GLU A 22 55.97 -13.46 39.21
N PRO A 23 55.50 -12.22 38.96
CA PRO A 23 54.27 -11.74 39.59
C PRO A 23 53.07 -12.56 39.11
N GLN A 24 52.34 -13.15 40.05
CA GLN A 24 51.08 -13.85 39.73
C GLN A 24 50.12 -12.89 39.01
N PRO A 25 49.49 -13.32 37.91
CA PRO A 25 48.55 -12.49 37.18
C PRO A 25 47.39 -12.08 38.11
N THR A 26 46.96 -10.83 37.98
CA THR A 26 45.77 -10.35 38.70
C THR A 26 44.52 -11.07 38.17
N MET A 27 43.48 -11.25 39.00
CA MET A 27 42.21 -11.87 38.54
C MET A 27 41.64 -11.25 37.25
N LEU A 28 41.90 -9.96 37.02
CA LEU A 28 41.51 -9.27 35.80
C LEU A 28 42.35 -9.70 34.58
N GLN A 29 43.64 -9.97 34.76
CA GLN A 29 44.52 -10.51 33.72
C GLN A 29 44.14 -11.96 33.38
N ASP A 30 43.80 -12.77 34.38
CA ASP A 30 43.28 -14.12 34.15
C ASP A 30 41.95 -14.07 33.39
N PHE A 31 40.99 -13.27 33.85
CA PHE A 31 39.70 -13.07 33.16
C PHE A 31 39.85 -12.59 31.72
N ALA A 32 40.79 -11.68 31.47
CA ALA A 32 41.09 -11.22 30.13
C ALA A 32 41.67 -12.30 29.22
N GLY A 33 42.39 -13.28 29.80
CA GLY A 33 42.97 -14.43 29.14
C GLY A 33 41.95 -15.42 28.56
N TYR A 34 40.79 -15.59 29.22
CA TYR A 34 39.78 -16.58 28.83
C TYR A 34 38.43 -16.01 28.40
N THR A 35 38.21 -14.70 28.50
CA THR A 35 36.95 -14.11 28.06
C THR A 35 36.76 -14.21 26.55
N THR A 36 35.55 -14.55 26.13
CA THR A 36 35.15 -14.57 24.72
C THR A 36 34.79 -13.17 24.20
N LEU A 37 34.91 -12.13 25.03
CA LEU A 37 34.65 -10.76 24.63
C LEU A 37 35.74 -10.27 23.66
N HIS A 38 35.40 -10.26 22.38
CA HIS A 38 36.30 -9.83 21.30
C HIS A 38 36.99 -8.49 21.63
N GLY A 39 38.31 -8.45 21.50
CA GLY A 39 39.10 -7.24 21.72
C GLY A 39 39.50 -6.93 23.17
N PHE A 40 38.86 -7.54 24.18
CA PHE A 40 39.12 -7.24 25.60
C PHE A 40 40.54 -7.61 26.04
N HIS A 41 41.02 -8.78 25.61
CA HIS A 41 42.36 -9.27 25.88
C HIS A 41 43.47 -8.28 25.46
N PHE A 42 43.27 -7.50 24.39
CA PHE A 42 44.25 -6.52 23.91
C PHE A 42 44.36 -5.25 24.75
N LEU A 43 43.39 -4.99 25.62
CA LEU A 43 43.45 -3.88 26.58
C LEU A 43 44.40 -4.20 27.74
N ILE A 44 44.54 -5.49 28.06
CA ILE A 44 45.15 -5.96 29.31
C ILE A 44 46.55 -6.57 29.08
N HIS A 45 46.80 -7.24 27.95
CA HIS A 45 48.12 -7.80 27.64
C HIS A 45 49.21 -6.73 27.36
N PRO A 46 50.50 -6.99 27.68
CA PRO A 46 51.61 -6.05 27.46
C PRO A 46 51.80 -5.71 25.98
N GLY A 47 51.80 -4.41 25.65
CA GLY A 47 51.89 -3.90 24.27
C GLY A 47 52.03 -2.38 24.23
N SER A 48 52.17 -1.80 23.03
CA SER A 48 52.33 -0.35 22.88
C SER A 48 51.07 0.41 23.36
N PRO A 49 51.23 1.58 24.02
CA PRO A 49 50.09 2.36 24.53
C PRO A 49 49.14 2.81 23.40
N LEU A 50 49.68 3.09 22.21
CA LEU A 50 48.90 3.42 21.02
C LEU A 50 47.97 2.28 20.61
N ARG A 51 48.45 1.03 20.66
CA ARG A 51 47.67 -0.15 20.29
C ARG A 51 46.50 -0.37 21.27
N ARG A 52 46.74 -0.24 22.57
CA ARG A 52 45.69 -0.31 23.60
C ARG A 52 44.63 0.77 23.39
N PHE A 53 45.05 1.99 23.05
CA PHE A 53 44.14 3.09 22.77
C PHE A 53 43.26 2.84 21.54
N ILE A 54 43.83 2.27 20.46
CA ILE A 54 43.06 1.91 19.26
C ILE A 54 41.99 0.85 19.58
N TRP A 55 42.36 -0.21 20.31
CA TRP A 55 41.40 -1.25 20.72
C TRP A 55 40.33 -0.73 21.69
N LEU A 56 40.68 0.21 22.57
CA LEU A 56 39.72 0.87 23.46
C LEU A 56 38.69 1.68 22.67
N LEU A 57 39.13 2.47 21.69
CA LEU A 57 38.24 3.25 20.83
C LEU A 57 37.31 2.36 20.01
N MET A 58 37.83 1.25 19.45
CA MET A 58 37.01 0.32 18.68
C MET A 58 35.96 -0.38 19.54
N LEU A 59 36.34 -0.82 20.76
CA LEU A 59 35.42 -1.46 21.69
C LEU A 59 34.33 -0.47 22.15
N LEU A 60 34.70 0.76 22.48
CA LEU A 60 33.76 1.82 22.83
C LEU A 60 32.83 2.16 21.66
N GLY A 61 33.35 2.20 20.42
CA GLY A 61 32.55 2.37 19.21
C GLY A 61 31.51 1.25 19.03
N CYS A 62 31.88 -0.01 19.27
CA CYS A 62 30.95 -1.14 19.23
C CYS A 62 29.85 -1.02 20.30
N TRP A 63 30.20 -0.62 21.52
CA TRP A 63 29.23 -0.38 22.60
C TRP A 63 28.27 0.78 22.28
N VAL A 64 28.78 1.89 21.73
CA VAL A 64 27.93 3.02 21.30
C VAL A 64 26.96 2.58 20.20
N ALA A 65 27.44 1.83 19.20
CA ALA A 65 26.59 1.30 18.14
C ALA A 65 25.51 0.35 18.68
N LEU A 66 25.87 -0.54 19.63
CA LEU A 66 24.94 -1.44 20.28
C LEU A 66 23.85 -0.68 21.05
N PHE A 67 24.23 0.29 21.89
CA PHE A 67 23.26 1.08 22.65
C PHE A 67 22.40 1.95 21.74
N TYR A 68 22.95 2.48 20.65
CA TYR A 68 22.18 3.22 19.64
C TYR A 68 21.17 2.32 18.92
N GLN A 69 21.57 1.11 18.51
CA GLN A 69 20.65 0.14 17.92
C GLN A 69 19.57 -0.30 18.92
N LEU A 70 19.93 -0.52 20.18
CA LEU A 70 18.99 -0.86 21.23
C LEU A 70 17.98 0.28 21.46
N TYR A 71 18.46 1.52 21.56
CA TYR A 71 17.61 2.71 21.67
C TYR A 71 16.62 2.80 20.51
N ASN A 72 17.09 2.71 19.26
CA ASN A 72 16.22 2.75 18.08
C ASN A 72 15.21 1.60 18.03
N SER A 73 15.61 0.41 18.48
CA SER A 73 14.72 -0.76 18.52
C SER A 73 13.62 -0.59 19.58
N VAL A 74 13.99 -0.06 20.75
CA VAL A 74 13.04 0.26 21.82
C VAL A 74 12.14 1.43 21.42
N ASP A 75 12.66 2.48 20.79
CA ASP A 75 11.86 3.61 20.30
C ASP A 75 10.82 3.15 19.28
N ARG A 76 11.20 2.32 18.29
CA ARG A 76 10.25 1.72 17.35
C ARG A 76 9.20 0.85 18.03
N LEU A 77 9.59 0.10 19.05
CA LEU A 77 8.67 -0.73 19.83
C LEU A 77 7.67 0.14 20.63
N LEU A 78 8.15 1.22 21.24
CA LEU A 78 7.34 2.15 22.04
C LEU A 78 6.56 3.16 21.18
N ALA A 79 6.88 3.33 19.90
CA ALA A 79 6.19 4.23 18.99
C ALA A 79 4.78 3.75 18.59
N HIS A 80 4.37 2.53 18.95
CA HIS A 80 3.02 1.97 18.73
C HIS A 80 2.41 2.29 17.34
N ARG A 81 3.22 2.29 16.27
CA ARG A 81 2.68 2.55 14.92
C ARG A 81 1.79 1.38 14.51
N ILE A 82 0.49 1.67 14.35
CA ILE A 82 -0.48 0.70 13.85
C ILE A 82 -0.25 0.55 12.35
N VAL A 83 0.34 -0.56 11.93
CA VAL A 83 0.43 -0.94 10.52
C VAL A 83 -0.80 -1.78 10.20
N MET A 84 -1.79 -1.19 9.52
CA MET A 84 -2.94 -1.94 9.04
C MET A 84 -2.55 -2.73 7.79
N SER A 85 -2.30 -4.03 7.96
CA SER A 85 -2.09 -4.96 6.84
C SER A 85 -3.40 -5.64 6.48
N ARG A 86 -3.77 -5.64 5.19
CA ARG A 86 -4.95 -6.34 4.69
C ARG A 86 -4.54 -7.72 4.20
N GLY A 87 -4.62 -8.72 5.07
CA GLY A 87 -4.43 -10.12 4.71
C GLY A 87 -5.60 -10.65 3.88
N VAL A 88 -5.34 -11.64 3.03
CA VAL A 88 -6.40 -12.47 2.43
C VAL A 88 -6.52 -13.71 3.29
N GLU A 89 -7.60 -13.80 4.04
CA GLU A 89 -7.96 -15.02 4.75
C GLU A 89 -8.83 -15.87 3.82
N GLN A 90 -8.54 -17.17 3.75
CA GLN A 90 -9.36 -18.15 3.05
C GLN A 90 -9.98 -19.08 4.11
N PRO A 91 -11.02 -18.63 4.82
CA PRO A 91 -11.64 -19.46 5.82
C PRO A 91 -12.48 -20.57 5.15
N ASP A 92 -12.54 -21.73 5.80
CA ASP A 92 -13.36 -22.86 5.33
C ASP A 92 -14.87 -22.54 5.37
N GLU A 93 -15.28 -21.61 6.24
CA GLU A 93 -16.64 -21.12 6.40
C GLU A 93 -16.62 -19.60 6.67
N ILE A 94 -17.53 -18.85 6.04
CA ILE A 94 -17.66 -17.40 6.22
C ILE A 94 -19.03 -17.13 6.83
N ASP A 95 -19.06 -16.44 7.97
CA ASP A 95 -20.30 -15.98 8.59
C ASP A 95 -21.09 -15.14 7.58
N PHE A 96 -22.36 -15.51 7.38
CA PHE A 96 -23.25 -14.73 6.54
C PHE A 96 -23.39 -13.31 7.14
N PRO A 97 -23.20 -12.24 6.33
CA PRO A 97 -23.16 -10.89 6.87
C PRO A 97 -24.51 -10.50 7.47
N ALA A 98 -24.48 -9.74 8.56
CA ALA A 98 -25.69 -9.09 9.07
C ALA A 98 -26.25 -8.14 7.99
N ILE A 99 -27.48 -8.38 7.56
CA ILE A 99 -28.17 -7.54 6.57
C ILE A 99 -29.07 -6.55 7.30
N THR A 100 -28.79 -5.26 7.09
CA THR A 100 -29.68 -4.18 7.55
C THR A 100 -30.50 -3.68 6.36
N ILE A 101 -31.83 -3.72 6.49
CA ILE A 101 -32.75 -3.25 5.46
C ILE A 101 -33.33 -1.92 5.93
N CYS A 102 -33.16 -0.87 5.12
CA CYS A 102 -33.68 0.46 5.40
C CYS A 102 -34.65 0.87 4.30
N ASN A 103 -35.90 1.13 4.67
CA ASN A 103 -36.87 1.71 3.75
C ASN A 103 -36.51 3.17 3.47
N GLN A 104 -36.28 3.53 2.20
CA GLN A 104 -35.98 4.91 1.79
C GLN A 104 -37.17 5.86 2.01
N ASN A 105 -38.38 5.33 2.20
CA ASN A 105 -39.51 6.09 2.68
C ASN A 105 -39.52 6.10 4.22
N MET A 106 -39.11 7.21 4.82
CA MET A 106 -38.94 7.34 6.26
C MET A 106 -40.23 7.24 7.07
N MET A 107 -41.35 7.82 6.58
CA MET A 107 -42.62 7.87 7.31
C MET A 107 -43.80 7.49 6.43
N ARG A 108 -44.79 6.83 7.02
CA ARG A 108 -45.99 6.40 6.30
C ARG A 108 -46.91 7.58 6.04
N ARG A 109 -47.06 7.97 4.77
CA ARG A 109 -47.97 9.05 4.34
C ARG A 109 -49.40 8.89 4.89
N SER A 110 -49.92 7.66 4.95
CA SER A 110 -51.26 7.38 5.49
C SER A 110 -51.41 7.70 6.98
N LYS A 111 -50.31 7.72 7.75
CA LYS A 111 -50.31 7.96 9.20
C LYS A 111 -49.95 9.40 9.57
N ILE A 112 -49.24 10.13 8.70
CA ILE A 112 -48.85 11.52 8.97
C ILE A 112 -49.85 12.55 8.46
N LYS A 113 -50.76 12.20 7.53
CA LYS A 113 -51.70 13.18 6.95
C LYS A 113 -52.51 13.90 8.05
N GLY A 114 -52.37 15.22 8.12
CA GLY A 114 -53.08 16.06 9.10
C GLY A 114 -52.45 16.10 10.50
N THR A 115 -51.25 15.53 10.69
CA THR A 115 -50.54 15.57 11.98
C THR A 115 -49.44 16.63 12.00
N GLU A 116 -48.88 16.90 13.19
CA GLU A 116 -47.71 17.78 13.35
C GLU A 116 -46.48 17.30 12.56
N ALA A 117 -46.34 15.98 12.36
CA ALA A 117 -45.25 15.41 11.56
C ALA A 117 -45.35 15.79 10.08
N GLN A 118 -46.57 15.88 9.53
CA GLN A 118 -46.76 16.39 8.16
C GLN A 118 -46.40 17.87 8.05
N ARG A 119 -46.80 18.69 9.05
CA ARG A 119 -46.43 20.12 9.08
C ARG A 119 -44.93 20.32 9.18
N TYR A 120 -44.26 19.53 10.03
CA TYR A 120 -42.81 19.54 10.16
C TYR A 120 -42.11 19.20 8.83
N LEU A 121 -42.57 18.17 8.11
CA LEU A 121 -42.03 17.86 6.79
C LEU A 121 -42.34 18.93 5.74
N ASP A 122 -43.54 19.52 5.77
CA ASP A 122 -43.95 20.57 4.85
C ASP A 122 -43.12 21.87 5.08
N GLU A 123 -42.69 22.15 6.31
CA GLU A 123 -41.76 23.25 6.63
C GLU A 123 -40.33 23.01 6.13
N LEU A 124 -39.91 21.74 6.03
CA LEU A 124 -38.60 21.36 5.48
C LEU A 124 -38.59 21.26 3.95
N ASP A 125 -39.76 21.24 3.31
CA ASP A 125 -39.89 21.17 1.86
C ASP A 125 -39.53 22.52 1.24
N THR A 126 -38.31 22.62 0.73
CA THR A 126 -37.81 23.81 0.03
C THR A 126 -38.30 23.90 -1.42
N VAL A 127 -38.89 22.83 -1.95
CA VAL A 127 -39.32 22.73 -3.36
C VAL A 127 -40.78 23.16 -3.51
N PHE A 128 -41.64 22.73 -2.60
CA PHE A 128 -43.06 23.14 -2.55
C PHE A 128 -43.42 23.69 -1.16
N PRO A 129 -42.92 24.89 -0.80
CA PRO A 129 -43.17 25.47 0.50
C PRO A 129 -44.67 25.72 0.68
N LYS A 130 -45.24 25.24 1.79
CA LYS A 130 -46.64 25.49 2.15
C LYS A 130 -46.72 26.62 3.16
N GLU A 131 -47.62 27.57 2.94
CA GLU A 131 -47.91 28.63 3.92
C GLU A 131 -48.52 28.01 5.19
N GLY A 132 -47.86 28.21 6.34
CA GLY A 132 -48.32 27.68 7.63
C GLY A 132 -47.64 28.35 8.82
N ASN A 133 -48.36 28.41 9.95
CA ASN A 133 -47.84 28.93 11.22
C ASN A 133 -46.65 28.08 11.70
N VAL A 134 -45.53 28.72 12.00
CA VAL A 134 -44.29 28.10 12.54
C VAL A 134 -44.60 27.20 13.73
N LEU A 135 -44.19 25.93 13.67
CA LEU A 135 -44.16 25.04 14.84
C LEU A 135 -43.19 25.61 15.91
N LYS A 136 -43.73 26.33 16.90
CA LYS A 136 -43.00 26.73 18.11
C LYS A 136 -42.99 25.56 19.11
N GLY A 137 -42.03 24.64 18.96
CA GLY A 137 -41.82 23.57 19.93
C GLY A 137 -40.56 22.75 19.67
N ASN A 138 -39.85 22.36 20.73
CA ASN A 138 -38.76 21.38 20.67
C ASN A 138 -39.33 19.97 20.46
N VAL A 139 -39.80 19.67 19.24
CA VAL A 139 -40.22 18.30 18.88
C VAL A 139 -39.05 17.61 18.20
N SER A 140 -38.57 16.51 18.79
CA SER A 140 -37.48 15.72 18.21
C SER A 140 -37.98 14.93 17.00
N TYR A 141 -37.24 15.02 15.89
CA TYR A 141 -37.45 14.24 14.67
C TYR A 141 -37.56 12.73 14.94
N GLU A 142 -36.78 12.21 15.89
CA GLU A 142 -36.79 10.81 16.29
C GLU A 142 -38.16 10.36 16.79
N THR A 143 -38.87 11.24 17.52
CA THR A 143 -40.23 10.96 18.02
C THR A 143 -41.21 10.74 16.87
N PHE A 144 -41.09 11.50 15.78
CA PHE A 144 -41.95 11.33 14.61
C PHE A 144 -41.63 10.07 13.83
N VAL A 145 -40.34 9.75 13.64
CA VAL A 145 -39.93 8.52 12.97
C VAL A 145 -40.38 7.29 13.75
N ASN A 146 -40.18 7.25 15.07
CA ASN A 146 -40.61 6.12 15.91
C ASN A 146 -42.14 5.95 15.91
N LYS A 147 -42.90 7.04 15.82
CA LYS A 147 -44.37 7.00 15.85
C LYS A 147 -45.00 6.69 14.48
N TYR A 148 -44.43 7.23 13.40
CA TYR A 148 -45.04 7.22 12.06
C TYR A 148 -44.22 6.47 11.01
N GLY A 149 -43.04 5.98 11.36
CA GLY A 149 -42.15 5.19 10.51
C GLY A 149 -42.71 3.82 10.16
N HIS A 150 -41.90 3.06 9.42
CA HIS A 150 -42.18 1.67 9.08
C HIS A 150 -41.55 0.75 10.13
N ASP A 151 -42.27 -0.28 10.54
CA ASP A 151 -41.73 -1.38 11.34
C ASP A 151 -41.45 -2.59 10.43
N TRP A 152 -40.80 -3.62 11.00
CA TRP A 152 -40.45 -4.83 10.28
C TRP A 152 -41.67 -5.50 9.62
N GLU A 153 -42.77 -5.67 10.35
CA GLU A 153 -43.97 -6.33 9.83
C GLU A 153 -44.53 -5.57 8.62
N ASN A 154 -44.62 -4.25 8.68
CA ASN A 154 -45.14 -3.43 7.59
C ASN A 154 -44.20 -3.36 6.37
N MET A 155 -42.90 -3.62 6.53
CA MET A 155 -41.96 -3.70 5.41
C MET A 155 -42.09 -5.01 4.60
N PHE A 156 -42.60 -6.09 5.21
CA PHE A 156 -42.72 -7.42 4.59
C PHE A 156 -44.18 -7.90 4.41
N GLN A 157 -45.17 -7.04 4.64
CA GLN A 157 -46.58 -7.40 4.47
C GLN A 157 -46.86 -7.88 3.02
N ASN A 158 -47.50 -9.05 2.92
CA ASN A 158 -47.82 -9.88 1.74
C ASN A 158 -46.89 -11.04 1.37
N THR A 159 -45.94 -11.45 2.22
CA THR A 159 -45.34 -12.78 2.08
C THR A 159 -45.94 -13.74 3.11
N GLU A 160 -46.87 -14.60 2.69
CA GLU A 160 -47.39 -15.74 3.48
C GLU A 160 -46.29 -16.68 4.00
N TYR A 161 -45.05 -16.52 3.53
CA TYR A 161 -43.89 -17.33 3.88
C TYR A 161 -42.98 -16.77 5.00
N SER A 162 -43.12 -15.51 5.43
CA SER A 162 -42.15 -14.91 6.37
C SER A 162 -42.40 -15.21 7.85
N SER A 163 -43.59 -15.69 8.23
CA SER A 163 -43.90 -16.07 9.62
C SER A 163 -43.26 -17.40 10.03
N CYS A 164 -43.13 -18.35 9.09
CA CYS A 164 -42.64 -19.70 9.38
C CYS A 164 -41.12 -19.75 9.61
N CYS A 165 -40.35 -18.86 8.98
CA CYS A 165 -38.88 -18.81 9.15
C CYS A 165 -38.44 -18.27 10.52
N TRP A 166 -39.26 -17.42 11.15
CA TRP A 166 -38.89 -16.81 12.45
C TRP A 166 -39.12 -17.75 13.63
N GLU A 167 -40.14 -18.60 13.59
CA GLU A 167 -40.35 -19.62 14.62
C GLU A 167 -39.25 -20.70 14.59
N ALA A 168 -38.81 -21.10 13.39
CA ALA A 168 -37.72 -22.08 13.20
C ALA A 168 -36.36 -21.57 13.72
N LEU A 169 -36.02 -20.30 13.51
CA LEU A 169 -34.77 -19.70 14.00
C LEU A 169 -34.78 -19.36 15.51
N SER A 170 -35.96 -19.25 16.13
CA SER A 170 -36.08 -19.03 17.58
C SER A 170 -35.81 -20.29 18.42
N GLU A 171 -36.05 -21.47 17.84
CA GLU A 171 -35.77 -22.78 18.44
C GLU A 171 -34.27 -23.11 18.38
N GLU A 172 -33.55 -22.73 17.31
CA GLU A 172 -32.09 -22.89 17.22
C GLU A 172 -31.33 -22.02 18.24
N ARG A 173 -31.81 -20.80 18.50
CA ARG A 173 -31.19 -19.90 19.49
C ARG A 173 -31.34 -20.43 20.93
N LYS A 174 -32.36 -21.24 21.23
CA LYS A 174 -32.52 -21.93 22.52
C LYS A 174 -31.67 -23.19 22.67
N LEU A 175 -31.18 -23.75 21.56
CA LEU A 175 -30.29 -24.92 21.56
C LEU A 175 -28.80 -24.54 21.71
N GLN A 176 -28.42 -23.33 21.31
CA GLN A 176 -27.04 -22.85 21.38
C GLN A 176 -26.62 -22.32 22.76
N ASP A 177 -27.59 -21.95 23.63
CA ASP A 177 -27.37 -21.60 25.04
C ASP A 177 -27.21 -22.82 25.97
N LYS A 178 -27.31 -24.06 25.45
CA LYS A 178 -27.30 -25.29 26.26
C LYS A 178 -25.96 -26.03 26.32
N TYR A 179 -24.90 -25.55 25.66
CA TYR A 179 -23.58 -26.18 25.71
C TYR A 179 -22.42 -25.17 25.89
N PRO A 180 -22.00 -24.88 27.12
CA PRO A 180 -20.76 -24.15 27.37
C PRO A 180 -19.55 -25.06 27.12
N ARG A 181 -18.71 -24.74 26.12
CA ARG A 181 -17.40 -25.36 25.93
C ARG A 181 -16.48 -24.96 27.09
N LYS A 182 -16.29 -25.89 28.04
CA LYS A 182 -15.23 -25.84 29.06
C LYS A 182 -13.88 -26.14 28.41
N VAL A 183 -12.94 -25.20 28.49
CA VAL A 183 -11.51 -25.46 28.33
C VAL A 183 -10.90 -25.41 29.72
N ALA A 184 -10.34 -26.53 30.17
CA ALA A 184 -9.56 -26.62 31.40
C ALA A 184 -8.28 -27.42 31.10
N ASP A 185 -7.16 -26.82 31.47
CA ASP A 185 -5.82 -27.38 31.52
C ASP A 185 -5.72 -28.68 32.32
N PHE A 186 -4.89 -29.60 31.84
CA PHE A 186 -4.19 -30.65 32.60
C PHE A 186 -3.15 -31.25 31.63
N SER A 187 -1.87 -31.51 31.94
CA SER A 187 -1.24 -31.82 33.22
C SER A 187 0.29 -31.79 33.10
N GLN A 188 0.97 -31.74 34.23
CA GLN A 188 2.43 -31.92 34.37
C GLN A 188 2.72 -33.28 35.04
N SER A 189 3.72 -33.98 34.49
CA SER A 189 4.59 -35.03 35.09
C SER A 189 3.97 -36.38 35.47
N ILE A 190 4.76 -37.45 35.25
CA ILE A 190 5.35 -38.32 36.29
C ILE A 190 6.30 -39.31 35.57
N MET A 191 7.59 -39.37 35.93
CA MET A 191 8.13 -40.39 36.86
C MET A 191 9.67 -40.47 36.84
N GLU A 192 10.24 -40.44 38.04
CA GLU A 192 11.65 -40.72 38.33
C GLU A 192 12.00 -42.22 38.28
N SER A 193 13.29 -42.44 38.06
CA SER A 193 14.20 -43.35 38.79
C SER A 193 14.81 -44.47 37.96
N PHE A 194 16.14 -44.43 37.85
CA PHE A 194 16.98 -45.55 38.27
C PHE A 194 18.41 -45.04 38.49
N ASN A 195 18.90 -45.26 39.70
CA ASN A 195 20.25 -44.97 40.16
C ASN A 195 20.98 -46.31 40.33
N GLN A 196 22.27 -46.38 39.99
CA GLN A 196 23.30 -46.97 40.86
C GLN A 196 24.72 -46.85 40.27
N ASN A 197 25.53 -46.04 40.95
CA ASN A 197 26.92 -46.23 41.41
C ASN A 197 27.88 -47.17 40.68
N THR A 198 29.09 -46.63 40.40
CA THR A 198 30.36 -47.31 40.72
C THR A 198 31.44 -46.29 41.12
N LYS A 199 32.31 -46.74 42.03
CA LYS A 199 33.33 -46.04 42.83
C LYS A 199 34.72 -46.04 42.14
N THR A 200 35.61 -45.20 42.69
CA THR A 200 37.11 -45.31 42.76
C THR A 200 37.88 -45.13 41.43
N ASP A 201 38.99 -44.40 41.30
CA ASP A 201 40.07 -44.04 42.22
C ASP A 201 40.73 -42.70 41.83
N ILE A 202 41.17 -41.93 42.83
CA ILE A 202 42.12 -40.83 42.66
C ILE A 202 43.52 -41.45 42.60
N LYS A 203 44.20 -41.30 41.46
CA LYS A 203 45.63 -41.58 41.33
C LYS A 203 46.36 -40.28 41.05
N ASP A 204 47.21 -39.92 42.01
CA ASP A 204 48.31 -38.98 41.84
C ASP A 204 49.09 -39.29 40.56
N CYS A 205 49.28 -38.29 39.72
CA CYS A 205 50.39 -38.21 38.79
C CYS A 205 50.98 -36.81 38.91
N LYS A 206 52.21 -36.77 39.43
CA LYS A 206 53.08 -35.61 39.43
C LYS A 206 53.18 -35.06 38.00
N GLU A 207 52.88 -33.79 37.82
CA GLU A 207 53.29 -33.06 36.62
C GLU A 207 54.77 -32.72 36.76
N ASP A 208 55.60 -33.36 35.91
CA ASP A 208 56.95 -32.88 35.64
C ASP A 208 56.83 -31.54 34.92
N GLU A 209 57.26 -30.48 35.60
CA GLU A 209 57.39 -29.12 35.07
C GLU A 209 58.48 -29.11 33.98
N LYS A 210 58.11 -29.46 32.75
CA LYS A 210 58.93 -29.20 31.56
C LYS A 210 58.61 -27.80 31.08
N ARG A 211 59.57 -26.87 31.23
CA ARG A 211 59.57 -25.56 30.56
C ARG A 211 59.25 -25.76 29.08
N GLU A 212 58.08 -25.29 28.65
CA GLU A 212 57.71 -25.25 27.24
C GLU A 212 58.59 -24.23 26.50
N PRO A 213 59.02 -24.54 25.26
CA PRO A 213 59.73 -23.57 24.43
C PRO A 213 58.79 -22.39 24.14
N GLN A 214 59.34 -21.16 24.19
CA GLN A 214 58.56 -19.95 23.91
C GLN A 214 57.76 -20.11 22.61
N PRO A 215 56.44 -19.90 22.64
CA PRO A 215 55.58 -20.05 21.47
C PRO A 215 56.05 -19.14 20.34
N THR A 216 56.01 -19.68 19.12
CA THR A 216 56.21 -18.88 17.91
C THR A 216 55.09 -17.84 17.80
N MET A 217 55.35 -16.69 17.15
CA MET A 217 54.37 -15.60 16.97
C MET A 217 52.98 -16.09 16.45
N LEU A 218 52.96 -17.17 15.66
CA LEU A 218 51.75 -17.77 15.13
C LEU A 218 51.02 -18.66 16.16
N GLN A 219 51.76 -19.36 17.04
CA GLN A 219 51.20 -20.12 18.17
C GLN A 219 50.56 -19.19 19.20
N ASP A 220 51.21 -18.05 19.49
CA ASP A 220 50.64 -17.00 20.34
C ASP A 220 49.32 -16.47 19.76
N PHE A 221 49.33 -16.09 18.49
CA PHE A 221 48.14 -15.60 17.81
C PHE A 221 47.01 -16.64 17.80
N ALA A 222 47.34 -17.91 17.58
CA ALA A 222 46.37 -18.99 17.60
C ALA A 222 45.73 -19.19 18.98
N GLY A 223 46.43 -18.85 20.07
CA GLY A 223 45.94 -18.99 21.44
C GLY A 223 44.86 -17.97 21.81
N TYR A 224 44.90 -16.76 21.26
CA TYR A 224 43.93 -15.70 21.57
C TYR A 224 43.02 -15.28 20.41
N THR A 225 43.24 -15.80 19.20
CA THR A 225 42.36 -15.44 18.08
C THR A 225 40.94 -15.93 18.32
N THR A 226 39.99 -15.11 17.91
CA THR A 226 38.57 -15.43 18.03
C THR A 226 38.05 -16.27 16.86
N LEU A 227 38.91 -16.63 15.89
CA LEU A 227 38.59 -17.59 14.84
C LEU A 227 38.48 -19.01 15.41
N HIS A 228 37.27 -19.55 15.43
CA HIS A 228 37.02 -20.90 15.93
C HIS A 228 37.79 -21.96 15.13
N GLY A 229 38.36 -22.93 15.85
CA GLY A 229 39.08 -24.07 15.25
C GLY A 229 40.52 -23.79 14.83
N PHE A 230 40.93 -22.52 14.68
CA PHE A 230 42.29 -22.17 14.25
C PHE A 230 43.36 -22.63 15.23
N HIS A 231 43.11 -22.51 16.54
CA HIS A 231 43.99 -23.00 17.60
C HIS A 231 44.32 -24.51 17.46
N PHE A 232 43.33 -25.32 17.06
CA PHE A 232 43.51 -26.78 16.92
C PHE A 232 44.39 -27.19 15.73
N LEU A 233 44.61 -26.30 14.76
CA LEU A 233 45.54 -26.53 13.65
C LEU A 233 47.00 -26.33 14.08
N ILE A 234 47.24 -25.44 15.05
CA ILE A 234 48.58 -24.95 15.39
C ILE A 234 49.12 -25.60 16.68
N HIS A 235 48.26 -25.96 17.63
CA HIS A 235 48.66 -26.58 18.88
C HIS A 235 49.39 -27.93 18.67
N PRO A 236 50.52 -28.22 19.35
CA PRO A 236 51.20 -29.53 19.29
C PRO A 236 50.24 -30.66 19.70
N GLY A 237 50.10 -31.69 18.85
CA GLY A 237 49.14 -32.78 19.05
C GLY A 237 49.15 -33.80 17.91
N SER A 238 48.26 -34.81 17.99
CA SER A 238 48.17 -35.90 16.98
C SER A 238 47.92 -35.35 15.56
N PRO A 239 48.66 -35.82 14.54
CA PRO A 239 48.46 -35.39 13.15
C PRO A 239 47.05 -35.75 12.64
N PHE A 240 46.45 -36.82 13.16
CA PHE A 240 45.09 -37.23 12.81
C PHE A 240 44.04 -36.21 13.29
N ARG A 241 44.18 -35.68 14.51
CA ARG A 241 43.29 -34.65 15.05
C ARG A 241 43.37 -33.36 14.23
N ARG A 242 44.57 -32.95 13.82
CA ARG A 242 44.77 -31.76 12.97
C ARG A 242 44.12 -31.93 11.61
N PHE A 243 44.21 -33.13 11.01
CA PHE A 243 43.56 -33.42 9.74
C PHE A 243 42.03 -33.30 9.81
N ILE A 244 41.39 -33.80 10.89
CA ILE A 244 39.95 -33.66 11.10
C ILE A 244 39.53 -32.19 11.21
N TRP A 245 40.24 -31.41 12.04
CA TRP A 245 39.93 -29.97 12.20
C TRP A 245 40.17 -29.19 10.91
N LEU A 246 41.18 -29.54 10.13
CA LEU A 246 41.42 -28.96 8.81
C LEU A 246 40.28 -29.25 7.84
N LEU A 247 39.77 -30.48 7.82
CA LEU A 247 38.63 -30.85 6.97
C LEU A 247 37.35 -30.13 7.39
N MET A 248 37.07 -30.03 8.70
CA MET A 248 35.91 -29.29 9.21
C MET A 248 35.99 -27.80 8.85
N LEU A 249 37.14 -27.16 9.07
CA LEU A 249 37.33 -25.75 8.73
C LEU A 249 37.21 -25.50 7.23
N LEU A 250 37.77 -26.39 6.40
CA LEU A 250 37.62 -26.31 4.95
C LEU A 250 36.15 -26.46 4.53
N GLY A 251 35.40 -27.37 5.16
CA GLY A 251 33.96 -27.50 4.97
C GLY A 251 33.19 -26.23 5.35
N CYS A 252 33.51 -25.62 6.49
CA CYS A 252 32.93 -24.35 6.92
C CYS A 252 33.24 -23.20 5.95
N TRP A 253 34.46 -23.13 5.41
CA TRP A 253 34.82 -22.14 4.39
C TRP A 253 34.05 -22.35 3.08
N VAL A 254 33.93 -23.59 2.60
CA VAL A 254 33.14 -23.91 1.40
C VAL A 254 31.67 -23.52 1.59
N ALA A 255 31.09 -23.85 2.74
CA ALA A 255 29.71 -23.48 3.06
C ALA A 255 29.53 -21.96 3.16
N LEU A 256 30.47 -21.25 3.81
CA LEU A 256 30.45 -19.80 3.92
C LEU A 256 30.53 -19.13 2.55
N PHE A 257 31.46 -19.54 1.68
CA PHE A 257 31.56 -18.98 0.33
C PHE A 257 30.34 -19.28 -0.53
N TYR A 258 29.74 -20.47 -0.38
CA TYR A 258 28.50 -20.81 -1.06
C TYR A 258 27.34 -19.92 -0.58
N GLN A 259 27.19 -19.71 0.73
CA GLN A 259 26.15 -18.82 1.26
C GLN A 259 26.40 -17.35 0.87
N LEU A 260 27.65 -16.89 0.91
CA LEU A 260 28.02 -15.56 0.46
C LEU A 260 27.67 -15.35 -1.01
N TYR A 261 27.99 -16.32 -1.86
CA TYR A 261 27.62 -16.30 -3.28
C TYR A 261 26.10 -16.16 -3.43
N ASN A 262 25.31 -16.96 -2.70
CA ASN A 262 23.85 -16.89 -2.76
C ASN A 262 23.29 -15.56 -2.25
N SER A 263 23.83 -15.01 -1.16
CA SER A 263 23.40 -13.72 -0.61
C SER A 263 23.75 -12.56 -1.55
N VAL A 264 24.93 -12.60 -2.19
CA VAL A 264 25.32 -11.61 -3.21
C VAL A 264 24.45 -11.73 -4.46
N ASP A 265 24.20 -12.95 -4.93
CA ASP A 265 23.30 -13.20 -6.07
C ASP A 265 21.89 -12.66 -5.79
N ARG A 266 21.35 -12.92 -4.60
CA ARG A 266 20.04 -12.37 -4.18
C ARG A 266 20.02 -10.85 -4.12
N LEU A 267 21.11 -10.23 -3.64
CA LEU A 267 21.24 -8.77 -3.60
C LEU A 267 21.29 -8.17 -5.02
N LEU A 268 22.07 -8.77 -5.92
CA LEU A 268 22.22 -8.31 -7.30
C LEU A 268 21.03 -8.70 -8.20
N ALA A 269 20.20 -9.65 -7.79
CA ALA A 269 18.99 -10.05 -8.52
C ALA A 269 17.87 -8.99 -8.47
N HIS A 270 17.96 -7.99 -7.59
CA HIS A 270 17.00 -6.88 -7.46
C HIS A 270 15.53 -7.34 -7.48
N ARG A 271 15.22 -8.42 -6.76
CA ARG A 271 13.86 -8.96 -6.71
C ARG A 271 12.94 -8.05 -5.91
N ILE A 272 11.74 -7.86 -6.44
CA ILE A 272 10.68 -7.06 -5.83
C ILE A 272 9.59 -7.96 -5.26
N VAL A 273 9.03 -7.54 -4.14
CA VAL A 273 7.86 -8.14 -3.50
C VAL A 273 6.79 -7.07 -3.31
N MET A 274 5.54 -7.43 -3.59
CA MET A 274 4.40 -6.52 -3.40
C MET A 274 3.90 -6.58 -1.97
N SER A 275 3.85 -5.42 -1.32
CA SER A 275 3.26 -5.24 -0.01
C SER A 275 1.90 -4.57 -0.16
N ARG A 276 0.84 -5.14 0.43
CA ARG A 276 -0.48 -4.51 0.52
C ARG A 276 -0.68 -3.93 1.92
N GLY A 277 -0.96 -2.63 1.99
CA GLY A 277 -1.28 -1.92 3.22
C GLY A 277 -2.52 -1.04 3.06
N VAL A 278 -2.91 -0.40 4.15
CA VAL A 278 -3.98 0.60 4.16
C VAL A 278 -3.44 1.87 4.82
N GLU A 279 -3.57 3.00 4.13
CA GLU A 279 -3.29 4.34 4.66
C GLU A 279 -4.64 4.98 5.06
N GLN A 280 -4.73 5.55 6.27
CA GLN A 280 -5.88 6.35 6.72
C GLN A 280 -5.46 7.81 6.92
N PRO A 281 -5.45 8.62 5.86
CA PRO A 281 -5.15 10.04 5.96
C PRO A 281 -6.33 10.83 6.57
N ASP A 282 -6.03 11.93 7.26
CA ASP A 282 -7.04 12.83 7.84
C ASP A 282 -7.87 13.54 6.76
N GLU A 283 -7.25 13.84 5.62
CA GLU A 283 -7.88 14.46 4.45
C GLU A 283 -7.35 13.83 3.17
N ILE A 284 -8.23 13.64 2.19
CA ILE A 284 -7.87 13.21 0.83
C ILE A 284 -8.40 14.18 -0.21
N ASP A 285 -7.68 14.24 -1.33
CA ASP A 285 -8.11 14.98 -2.50
C ASP A 285 -9.36 14.31 -3.09
N PHE A 286 -10.37 15.11 -3.39
CA PHE A 286 -11.54 14.67 -4.13
C PHE A 286 -11.08 14.34 -5.57
N PRO A 287 -11.58 13.27 -6.21
CA PRO A 287 -11.14 12.92 -7.55
C PRO A 287 -11.57 13.98 -8.57
N ALA A 288 -10.96 13.92 -9.76
CA ALA A 288 -11.47 14.59 -10.93
C ALA A 288 -12.64 13.78 -11.51
N ILE A 289 -13.73 14.46 -11.86
CA ILE A 289 -14.93 13.81 -12.41
C ILE A 289 -15.15 14.32 -13.83
N THR A 290 -14.97 13.46 -14.82
CA THR A 290 -15.28 13.78 -16.22
C THR A 290 -16.66 13.29 -16.59
N ILE A 291 -17.42 14.10 -17.33
CA ILE A 291 -18.77 13.82 -17.81
C ILE A 291 -18.84 14.16 -19.30
N CYS A 292 -19.43 13.27 -20.10
CA CYS A 292 -19.76 13.53 -21.50
C CYS A 292 -21.19 13.10 -21.77
N ASN A 293 -21.93 13.87 -22.58
CA ASN A 293 -23.21 13.42 -23.11
C ASN A 293 -22.97 12.25 -24.09
N GLN A 294 -23.85 11.25 -24.11
CA GLN A 294 -23.76 10.17 -25.10
C GLN A 294 -23.96 10.68 -26.53
N ASN A 295 -24.67 11.79 -26.68
CA ASN A 295 -24.81 12.49 -27.93
C ASN A 295 -23.65 13.45 -28.18
N ILE A 296 -22.98 13.34 -29.34
CA ILE A 296 -21.82 14.15 -29.69
C ILE A 296 -22.24 15.60 -30.00
N MET A 297 -23.30 15.78 -30.80
CA MET A 297 -23.76 17.08 -31.30
C MET A 297 -25.27 17.15 -31.34
N ARG A 298 -25.83 18.35 -31.18
CA ARG A 298 -27.28 18.56 -31.17
C ARG A 298 -27.88 18.52 -32.56
N MET A 299 -28.88 17.67 -32.75
CA MET A 299 -29.62 17.54 -34.00
C MET A 299 -30.15 18.88 -34.51
N SER A 300 -30.75 19.69 -33.62
CA SER A 300 -31.31 21.00 -33.98
C SER A 300 -30.28 21.98 -34.52
N LYS A 301 -29.00 21.83 -34.14
CA LYS A 301 -27.90 22.70 -34.57
C LYS A 301 -27.17 22.23 -35.82
N ILE A 302 -27.21 20.94 -36.13
CA ILE A 302 -26.47 20.36 -37.26
C ILE A 302 -27.33 20.10 -38.49
N ASN A 303 -28.67 20.11 -38.37
CA ASN A 303 -29.57 19.80 -39.47
C ASN A 303 -29.29 20.67 -40.71
N GLY A 304 -28.99 20.03 -41.85
CA GLY A 304 -28.65 20.66 -43.12
C GLY A 304 -27.21 21.17 -43.24
N THR A 305 -26.32 20.86 -42.29
CA THR A 305 -24.92 21.32 -42.28
C THR A 305 -23.92 20.22 -42.65
N GLU A 306 -22.67 20.59 -42.93
CA GLU A 306 -21.56 19.62 -43.14
C GLU A 306 -21.30 18.74 -41.91
N ALA A 307 -21.64 19.20 -40.69
CA ALA A 307 -21.51 18.41 -39.48
C ALA A 307 -22.49 17.23 -39.43
N GLN A 308 -23.68 17.38 -40.01
CA GLN A 308 -24.63 16.27 -40.16
C GLN A 308 -24.08 15.24 -41.14
N LYS A 309 -23.59 15.67 -42.31
CA LYS A 309 -22.96 14.77 -43.29
C LYS A 309 -21.79 13.99 -42.70
N TYR A 310 -20.97 14.64 -41.87
CA TYR A 310 -19.88 13.98 -41.15
C TYR A 310 -20.38 12.84 -40.24
N LEU A 311 -21.46 13.05 -39.48
CA LEU A 311 -22.06 11.98 -38.67
C LEU A 311 -22.72 10.89 -39.51
N ASP A 312 -23.37 11.25 -40.61
CA ASP A 312 -24.01 10.31 -41.53
C ASP A 312 -22.97 9.40 -42.21
N GLU A 313 -21.80 9.94 -42.56
CA GLU A 313 -20.69 9.16 -43.13
C GLU A 313 -20.04 8.22 -42.10
N LEU A 314 -20.09 8.56 -40.81
CA LEU A 314 -19.63 7.70 -39.72
C LEU A 314 -20.65 6.61 -39.37
N ASP A 315 -21.90 6.76 -39.77
CA ASP A 315 -22.98 5.87 -39.38
C ASP A 315 -22.99 4.59 -40.22
N ASP A 316 -22.53 3.48 -39.64
CA ASP A 316 -22.50 2.16 -40.29
C ASP A 316 -23.87 1.61 -40.71
N VAL A 317 -24.95 2.02 -40.03
CA VAL A 317 -26.32 1.55 -40.30
C VAL A 317 -26.89 2.24 -41.53
N PHE A 318 -26.69 3.56 -41.62
CA PHE A 318 -27.11 4.38 -42.77
C PHE A 318 -26.08 4.41 -43.91
N ARG A 319 -24.89 3.82 -43.70
CA ARG A 319 -23.73 3.74 -44.61
C ARG A 319 -24.01 3.17 -46.00
N LYS A 320 -25.09 2.38 -46.19
CA LYS A 320 -25.28 1.59 -47.41
C LYS A 320 -25.63 2.44 -48.65
N ASP A 321 -26.13 3.66 -48.46
CA ASP A 321 -26.63 4.49 -49.58
C ASP A 321 -25.77 5.76 -49.86
N ILE A 322 -24.74 6.04 -49.04
CA ILE A 322 -23.91 7.24 -49.15
C ILE A 322 -22.59 6.92 -49.88
N LYS A 323 -22.30 7.62 -50.98
CA LYS A 323 -20.98 7.57 -51.62
C LYS A 323 -19.98 8.30 -50.72
N LYS A 324 -18.96 7.60 -50.21
CA LYS A 324 -17.86 8.23 -49.47
C LYS A 324 -17.17 9.27 -50.35
N GLU A 325 -17.39 10.53 -50.06
CA GLU A 325 -16.57 11.59 -50.63
C GLU A 325 -15.28 11.71 -49.82
N ASN A 326 -14.16 11.98 -50.47
CA ASN A 326 -12.88 12.19 -49.78
C ASN A 326 -12.80 13.62 -49.24
N VAL A 327 -13.85 14.06 -48.54
CA VAL A 327 -13.99 15.40 -47.98
C VAL A 327 -13.27 15.44 -46.63
N SER A 328 -12.54 16.52 -46.44
CA SER A 328 -11.87 16.83 -45.19
C SER A 328 -12.81 17.65 -44.30
N TYR A 329 -13.43 17.02 -43.32
CA TYR A 329 -14.14 17.62 -42.20
C TYR A 329 -13.20 18.02 -41.06
N ASP A 330 -13.53 19.12 -40.38
CA ASP A 330 -12.89 19.52 -39.13
C ASP A 330 -13.84 19.20 -37.97
N ALA A 331 -13.67 17.99 -37.43
CA ALA A 331 -14.51 17.49 -36.34
C ALA A 331 -14.39 18.35 -35.08
N GLU A 332 -13.23 18.94 -34.82
CA GLU A 332 -13.02 19.78 -33.64
C GLU A 332 -13.85 21.06 -33.71
N THR A 333 -13.83 21.74 -34.85
CA THR A 333 -14.66 22.92 -35.07
C THR A 333 -16.16 22.58 -34.99
N PHE A 334 -16.59 21.43 -35.50
CA PHE A 334 -17.99 21.00 -35.43
C PHE A 334 -18.43 20.74 -34.00
N VAL A 335 -17.68 19.95 -33.23
CA VAL A 335 -18.02 19.62 -31.84
C VAL A 335 -17.98 20.86 -30.95
N ASN A 336 -16.99 21.74 -31.10
CA ASN A 336 -16.93 22.99 -30.32
C ASN A 336 -18.12 23.92 -30.62
N LYS A 337 -18.65 23.90 -31.84
CA LYS A 337 -19.76 24.78 -32.27
C LYS A 337 -21.14 24.18 -31.99
N TYR A 338 -21.30 22.88 -32.20
CA TYR A 338 -22.59 22.19 -32.22
C TYR A 338 -22.76 21.15 -31.11
N GLY A 339 -21.71 20.90 -30.32
CA GLY A 339 -21.72 20.00 -29.18
C GLY A 339 -22.58 20.50 -28.02
N HIS A 340 -22.64 19.67 -26.98
CA HIS A 340 -23.34 19.98 -25.75
C HIS A 340 -22.46 20.84 -24.85
N ASP A 341 -22.80 22.12 -24.73
CA ASP A 341 -22.11 22.98 -23.77
C ASP A 341 -22.59 22.75 -22.31
N TRP A 342 -21.79 23.25 -21.37
CA TRP A 342 -22.07 23.24 -19.93
C TRP A 342 -23.46 23.82 -19.60
N GLU A 343 -23.78 25.01 -20.13
CA GLU A 343 -24.99 25.74 -19.74
C GLU A 343 -26.26 24.98 -20.08
N ASN A 344 -26.24 24.24 -21.18
CA ASN A 344 -27.36 23.42 -21.59
C ASN A 344 -27.43 22.08 -20.85
N MET A 345 -26.31 21.40 -20.60
CA MET A 345 -26.35 20.10 -19.90
C MET A 345 -26.81 20.23 -18.44
N PHE A 346 -26.52 21.36 -17.80
CA PHE A 346 -26.89 21.61 -16.41
C PHE A 346 -28.19 22.42 -16.27
N GLU A 347 -28.71 22.94 -17.38
CA GLU A 347 -29.77 23.95 -17.55
C GLU A 347 -29.74 25.06 -16.46
N ASN A 348 -30.57 26.10 -16.55
CA ASN A 348 -30.62 27.12 -15.48
C ASN A 348 -31.39 26.61 -14.24
N ILE A 349 -31.23 25.35 -13.87
CA ILE A 349 -31.78 24.79 -12.65
C ILE A 349 -30.93 25.31 -11.48
N PRO A 350 -31.51 26.08 -10.53
CA PRO A 350 -30.80 26.46 -9.32
C PRO A 350 -30.28 25.21 -8.62
N TYR A 351 -29.02 25.20 -8.20
CA TYR A 351 -28.39 24.07 -7.50
C TYR A 351 -28.19 22.80 -8.36
N SER A 352 -28.13 22.92 -9.69
CA SER A 352 -27.84 21.79 -10.60
C SER A 352 -26.50 21.12 -10.34
N CYS A 353 -25.54 21.83 -9.74
CA CYS A 353 -24.29 21.26 -9.26
C CYS A 353 -23.99 21.73 -7.83
N MET A 354 -23.77 20.78 -6.92
CA MET A 354 -23.43 21.05 -5.52
C MET A 354 -22.32 20.16 -5.02
N PHE A 355 -21.31 20.76 -4.39
CA PHE A 355 -20.27 20.08 -3.62
C PHE A 355 -20.50 20.28 -2.11
N GLN A 356 -20.43 19.18 -1.35
CA GLN A 356 -20.66 19.15 0.11
C GLN A 356 -21.96 19.84 0.55
N ARG A 357 -23.00 19.85 -0.31
CA ARG A 357 -24.33 20.51 -0.10
C ARG A 357 -24.33 22.04 0.00
N PHE A 358 -23.20 22.70 0.21
CA PHE A 358 -23.14 24.15 0.44
C PHE A 358 -22.48 24.92 -0.70
N PHE A 359 -21.61 24.28 -1.48
CA PHE A 359 -20.87 24.93 -2.55
C PHE A 359 -21.54 24.68 -3.89
N ILE A 360 -22.12 25.73 -4.46
CA ILE A 360 -22.70 25.68 -5.80
C ILE A 360 -21.57 25.74 -6.82
N CYS A 361 -21.55 24.82 -7.77
CA CYS A 361 -20.53 24.84 -8.81
C CYS A 361 -20.84 25.90 -9.87
N SER A 362 -19.80 26.40 -10.52
CA SER A 362 -19.90 27.29 -11.67
C SER A 362 -19.15 26.70 -12.86
N ALA A 363 -19.41 27.22 -14.07
CA ALA A 363 -18.68 26.83 -15.27
C ALA A 363 -17.15 26.95 -15.13
N LYS A 364 -16.65 27.86 -14.27
CA LYS A 364 -15.22 28.04 -14.00
C LYS A 364 -14.58 26.87 -13.24
N ASN A 365 -15.37 26.02 -12.61
CA ASN A 365 -14.90 24.83 -11.89
C ASN A 365 -14.68 23.63 -12.82
N PHE A 366 -15.01 23.77 -14.10
CA PHE A 366 -14.91 22.73 -15.10
C PHE A 366 -13.88 23.11 -16.17
N THR A 367 -13.12 22.11 -16.59
CA THR A 367 -12.30 22.19 -17.80
C THR A 367 -12.94 21.31 -18.86
N SER A 368 -12.91 21.72 -20.12
CA SER A 368 -13.44 20.91 -21.21
C SER A 368 -12.32 20.33 -22.07
N PHE A 369 -12.60 19.17 -22.67
CA PHE A 369 -11.78 18.58 -23.70
C PHE A 369 -12.67 17.87 -24.73
N LEU A 370 -12.12 17.64 -25.92
CA LEU A 370 -12.84 16.98 -27.00
C LEU A 370 -12.56 15.47 -26.99
N SER A 371 -13.63 14.69 -27.02
CA SER A 371 -13.60 13.26 -27.32
C SER A 371 -14.15 13.02 -28.72
N PHE A 372 -13.41 12.27 -29.56
CA PHE A 372 -13.85 11.95 -30.91
C PHE A 372 -15.12 11.07 -30.97
N THR A 373 -15.38 10.30 -29.90
CA THR A 373 -16.51 9.37 -29.80
C THR A 373 -17.64 9.93 -28.95
N ARG A 374 -17.37 10.91 -28.07
CA ARG A 374 -18.35 11.46 -27.11
C ARG A 374 -18.57 12.97 -27.21
N GLY A 375 -17.92 13.64 -28.14
CA GLY A 375 -18.06 15.09 -28.34
C GLY A 375 -17.39 15.90 -27.23
N LEU A 376 -18.09 16.93 -26.75
CA LEU A 376 -17.54 17.86 -25.75
C LEU A 376 -17.72 17.31 -24.33
N CYS A 377 -16.61 17.04 -23.66
CA CYS A 377 -16.55 16.48 -22.31
C CYS A 377 -16.12 17.54 -21.30
N TYR A 378 -16.58 17.41 -20.06
CA TYR A 378 -16.32 18.36 -18.98
C TYR A 378 -15.79 17.66 -17.73
N THR A 379 -14.68 18.15 -17.20
CA THR A 379 -14.02 17.62 -16.01
C THR A 379 -14.13 18.60 -14.85
N TYR A 380 -14.83 18.20 -13.79
CA TYR A 380 -14.82 18.87 -12.50
C TYR A 380 -13.52 18.57 -11.76
N ASN A 381 -12.97 19.57 -11.05
CA ASN A 381 -11.83 19.39 -10.14
C ASN A 381 -10.58 18.80 -10.82
N SER A 382 -10.32 19.22 -12.06
CA SER A 382 -9.20 18.73 -12.88
C SER A 382 -7.82 19.18 -12.39
N GLY A 383 -7.71 20.26 -11.62
CA GLY A 383 -6.43 20.74 -11.08
C GLY A 383 -5.51 21.40 -12.12
N VAL A 384 -6.00 21.65 -13.34
CA VAL A 384 -5.28 22.30 -14.45
C VAL A 384 -5.04 23.77 -14.15
N ASN A 385 -3.97 24.36 -14.68
CA ASN A 385 -3.59 25.76 -14.44
C ASN A 385 -3.37 26.09 -12.95
N ARG A 386 -2.97 25.08 -12.16
CA ARG A 386 -2.77 25.18 -10.70
C ARG A 386 -4.05 25.59 -9.94
N SER A 387 -5.23 25.28 -10.48
CA SER A 387 -6.48 25.44 -9.74
C SER A 387 -6.46 24.60 -8.47
N TYR A 388 -7.02 25.12 -7.37
CA TYR A 388 -7.12 24.38 -6.12
C TYR A 388 -7.92 23.08 -6.30
N VAL A 389 -7.34 21.96 -5.85
CA VAL A 389 -7.99 20.64 -5.85
C VAL A 389 -8.80 20.51 -4.57
N GLN A 390 -10.10 20.22 -4.71
CA GLN A 390 -11.02 20.05 -3.58
C GLN A 390 -10.60 18.85 -2.72
N ARG A 391 -10.82 18.93 -1.41
CA ARG A 391 -10.42 17.89 -0.44
C ARG A 391 -11.57 17.56 0.50
N VAL A 392 -11.56 16.35 1.05
CA VAL A 392 -12.57 15.87 2.01
C VAL A 392 -11.91 15.22 3.22
N SER A 393 -12.47 15.49 4.39
CA SER A 393 -12.03 14.96 5.70
C SER A 393 -12.90 13.81 6.22
N GLU A 394 -14.09 13.62 5.63
CA GLU A 394 -15.01 12.55 6.04
C GLU A 394 -15.66 11.87 4.82
N ALA A 395 -15.84 10.56 4.91
CA ALA A 395 -16.53 9.77 3.89
C ALA A 395 -18.06 9.90 3.99
N GLY A 396 -18.76 9.49 2.94
CA GLY A 396 -20.21 9.40 2.90
C GLY A 396 -20.92 10.57 2.22
N ARG A 397 -22.25 10.49 2.18
CA ARG A 397 -23.14 11.30 1.32
C ARG A 397 -23.23 12.78 1.74
N ASN A 398 -22.68 13.17 2.88
CA ASN A 398 -22.62 14.57 3.30
C ASN A 398 -21.56 15.34 2.49
N ASN A 399 -20.44 14.69 2.15
CA ASN A 399 -19.36 15.27 1.37
C ASN A 399 -19.45 14.89 -0.11
N ARG A 400 -20.68 14.82 -0.66
CA ARG A 400 -20.91 14.43 -2.05
C ARG A 400 -20.75 15.59 -3.02
N LEU A 401 -20.38 15.24 -4.26
CA LEU A 401 -20.63 16.04 -5.45
C LEU A 401 -21.92 15.56 -6.10
N GLU A 402 -22.89 16.43 -6.28
CA GLU A 402 -24.18 16.12 -6.88
C GLU A 402 -24.37 16.92 -8.18
N PHE A 403 -24.79 16.24 -9.25
CA PHE A 403 -25.19 16.85 -10.51
C PHE A 403 -26.63 16.51 -10.82
N HIS A 404 -27.38 17.48 -11.33
CA HIS A 404 -28.67 17.35 -11.98
C HIS A 404 -28.44 17.75 -13.43
N LEU A 405 -28.56 16.78 -14.33
CA LEU A 405 -28.22 16.89 -15.74
C LEU A 405 -29.44 16.62 -16.60
N GLU A 406 -29.49 17.26 -17.76
CA GLU A 406 -30.51 17.03 -18.78
C GLU A 406 -29.90 16.35 -20.01
N ALA A 407 -30.38 15.14 -20.32
CA ALA A 407 -29.85 14.37 -21.44
C ALA A 407 -30.21 14.99 -22.81
N HIS A 408 -31.38 15.62 -22.94
CA HIS A 408 -31.98 16.07 -24.21
C HIS A 408 -32.07 14.96 -25.29
N PRO A 409 -32.82 13.87 -25.07
CA PRO A 409 -32.99 12.77 -26.03
C PRO A 409 -33.51 13.23 -27.40
N GLU A 410 -34.30 14.31 -27.44
CA GLU A 410 -34.79 14.93 -28.67
C GLU A 410 -33.68 15.46 -29.59
N GLU A 411 -32.49 15.71 -29.04
CA GLU A 411 -31.32 16.21 -29.77
C GLU A 411 -30.39 15.09 -30.27
N TYR A 412 -30.66 13.82 -29.94
CA TYR A 412 -29.78 12.69 -30.22
C TYR A 412 -29.74 12.35 -31.71
N TYR A 413 -28.53 12.23 -32.27
CA TYR A 413 -28.35 11.95 -33.69
C TYR A 413 -27.00 11.28 -34.00
N GLY A 414 -27.03 10.33 -34.92
CA GLY A 414 -25.85 9.61 -35.41
C GLY A 414 -25.51 8.34 -34.64
N PRO A 415 -24.41 7.66 -35.00
CA PRO A 415 -24.15 6.27 -34.62
C PRO A 415 -23.97 6.06 -33.11
N TYR A 416 -23.33 7.01 -32.43
CA TYR A 416 -23.05 6.91 -30.99
C TYR A 416 -24.29 7.14 -30.13
N SER A 417 -25.31 7.82 -30.66
CA SER A 417 -26.58 8.04 -29.97
C SER A 417 -27.45 6.78 -29.85
N TYR A 418 -27.13 5.69 -30.56
CA TYR A 418 -27.89 4.43 -30.51
C TYR A 418 -27.57 3.58 -29.27
N GLU A 419 -26.46 3.85 -28.59
CA GLU A 419 -26.01 3.06 -27.43
C GLU A 419 -26.92 3.26 -26.21
N GLY A 420 -27.51 4.44 -26.06
CA GLY A 420 -28.44 4.76 -24.97
C GLY A 420 -28.50 6.24 -24.65
N ILE A 421 -29.52 6.62 -23.88
CA ILE A 421 -29.76 7.99 -23.44
C ILE A 421 -29.07 8.24 -22.10
N GLY A 422 -28.28 9.30 -22.02
CA GLY A 422 -27.70 9.79 -20.77
C GLY A 422 -26.27 10.26 -20.93
N PHE A 423 -25.42 9.92 -19.97
CA PHE A 423 -24.06 10.42 -19.87
C PHE A 423 -23.07 9.30 -19.57
N LYS A 424 -21.82 9.45 -20.04
CA LYS A 424 -20.69 8.70 -19.51
C LYS A 424 -19.96 9.54 -18.47
N ILE A 425 -19.60 8.91 -17.34
CA ILE A 425 -18.79 9.55 -16.30
C ILE A 425 -17.52 8.77 -16.02
N ALA A 426 -16.41 9.45 -15.74
CA ALA A 426 -15.18 8.82 -15.31
C ALA A 426 -14.68 9.46 -14.01
N VAL A 427 -14.20 8.62 -13.10
CA VAL A 427 -13.59 9.04 -11.83
C VAL A 427 -12.11 8.77 -11.92
N HIS A 428 -11.29 9.81 -11.90
CA HIS A 428 -9.86 9.69 -12.17
C HIS A 428 -9.03 10.67 -11.34
N ASP A 429 -7.70 10.46 -11.37
CA ASP A 429 -6.73 11.37 -10.78
C ASP A 429 -6.56 12.63 -11.67
N GLN A 430 -6.18 13.75 -11.05
CA GLN A 430 -5.96 15.02 -11.74
C GLN A 430 -4.80 14.99 -12.75
N SER A 431 -3.93 13.98 -12.70
CA SER A 431 -2.77 13.84 -13.60
C SER A 431 -3.10 13.39 -15.03
N TYR A 432 -4.32 12.96 -15.32
CA TYR A 432 -4.65 12.46 -16.66
C TYR A 432 -6.08 12.71 -17.11
N VAL A 433 -6.27 12.65 -18.43
CA VAL A 433 -7.58 12.69 -19.09
C VAL A 433 -8.02 11.24 -19.36
N PRO A 434 -9.19 10.82 -18.86
CA PRO A 434 -9.64 9.44 -18.97
C PRO A 434 -10.07 9.11 -20.40
N ASN A 435 -9.88 7.86 -20.81
CA ASN A 435 -10.52 7.36 -22.03
C ASN A 435 -11.96 6.99 -21.71
N MET A 436 -12.91 7.85 -22.09
CA MET A 436 -14.32 7.70 -21.74
C MET A 436 -14.98 6.43 -22.28
N ASP A 437 -14.47 5.82 -23.36
CA ASP A 437 -15.01 4.56 -23.88
C ASP A 437 -14.52 3.34 -23.12
N GLN A 438 -13.34 3.41 -22.50
CA GLN A 438 -12.72 2.29 -21.79
C GLN A 438 -12.92 2.36 -20.28
N GLU A 439 -12.91 3.57 -19.73
CA GLU A 439 -12.91 3.84 -18.28
C GLU A 439 -14.21 4.51 -17.81
N GLY A 440 -15.06 4.98 -18.74
CA GLY A 440 -16.31 5.66 -18.42
C GLY A 440 -17.42 4.69 -18.01
N TYR A 441 -18.15 5.06 -16.96
CA TYR A 441 -19.37 4.40 -16.51
C TYR A 441 -20.60 5.08 -17.11
N ASP A 442 -21.55 4.28 -17.59
CA ASP A 442 -22.81 4.77 -18.16
C ASP A 442 -23.82 5.17 -17.06
N ILE A 443 -24.43 6.34 -17.21
CA ILE A 443 -25.54 6.82 -16.38
C ILE A 443 -26.72 7.13 -17.28
N THR A 444 -27.86 6.49 -16.99
CA THR A 444 -29.12 6.65 -17.74
C THR A 444 -30.03 7.71 -17.13
N ALA A 445 -30.87 8.32 -17.96
CA ALA A 445 -31.97 9.18 -17.53
C ALA A 445 -33.07 8.42 -16.78
N GLY A 446 -33.82 9.14 -15.94
CA GLY A 446 -34.92 8.61 -15.12
C GLY A 446 -34.47 7.99 -13.80
N PHE A 447 -33.21 8.20 -13.40
CA PHE A 447 -32.64 7.63 -12.19
C PHE A 447 -31.80 8.64 -11.40
N TYR A 448 -31.83 8.47 -10.08
CA TYR A 448 -30.88 9.02 -9.14
C TYR A 448 -29.79 7.97 -8.87
N THR A 449 -28.57 8.27 -9.31
CA THR A 449 -27.43 7.36 -9.27
C THR A 449 -26.48 7.73 -8.14
N ASN A 450 -26.29 6.85 -7.17
CA ASN A 450 -25.25 7.00 -6.16
C ASN A 450 -23.99 6.28 -6.61
N VAL A 451 -22.87 7.01 -6.65
CA VAL A 451 -21.55 6.54 -7.03
C VAL A 451 -20.65 6.56 -5.80
N ARG A 452 -20.34 5.38 -5.28
CA ARG A 452 -19.44 5.18 -4.14
C ARG A 452 -18.03 4.95 -4.64
N VAL A 453 -17.10 5.81 -4.25
CA VAL A 453 -15.71 5.79 -4.72
C VAL A 453 -14.79 5.17 -3.68
N LYS A 454 -13.84 4.33 -4.13
CA LYS A 454 -12.68 3.85 -3.37
C LYS A 454 -11.40 4.32 -4.03
N ARG A 455 -10.40 4.63 -3.21
CA ARG A 455 -9.09 5.12 -3.66
C ARG A 455 -8.02 4.06 -3.47
N TYR A 456 -7.19 3.91 -4.48
CA TYR A 456 -6.03 3.03 -4.51
C TYR A 456 -4.78 3.85 -4.80
N LYS A 457 -3.65 3.44 -4.23
CA LYS A 457 -2.36 4.07 -4.42
C LYS A 457 -1.31 3.00 -4.65
N GLU A 458 -0.66 3.06 -5.81
CA GLU A 458 0.43 2.17 -6.15
C GLU A 458 1.76 2.91 -6.05
N LYS A 459 2.75 2.31 -5.39
CA LYS A 459 4.13 2.81 -5.29
C LYS A 459 5.05 1.79 -5.96
N SER A 460 5.69 2.20 -7.05
CA SER A 460 6.63 1.39 -7.83
C SER A 460 8.07 1.81 -7.54
N LEU A 461 9.03 0.91 -7.80
CA LEU A 461 10.46 1.17 -7.58
C LEU A 461 11.18 1.64 -8.86
N PRO A 462 12.12 2.60 -8.75
CA PRO A 462 12.89 3.09 -9.88
C PRO A 462 14.00 2.11 -10.30
N HIS A 463 14.78 2.43 -11.33
CA HIS A 463 16.01 1.69 -11.65
C HIS A 463 16.88 1.50 -10.39
N PRO A 464 17.48 0.32 -10.16
CA PRO A 464 17.71 -0.84 -11.05
C PRO A 464 16.62 -1.93 -11.03
N TYR A 465 15.49 -1.70 -10.38
CA TYR A 465 14.43 -2.71 -10.29
C TYR A 465 13.69 -2.85 -11.62
N LYS A 466 13.10 -4.04 -11.87
CA LYS A 466 12.44 -4.38 -13.15
C LYS A 466 11.35 -3.37 -13.55
N THR A 467 10.61 -2.83 -12.60
CA THR A 467 9.53 -1.88 -12.86
C THR A 467 10.05 -0.57 -13.44
N ASN A 468 11.28 -0.18 -13.10
CA ASN A 468 11.98 1.00 -13.61
C ASN A 468 11.06 2.22 -13.69
N CYS A 469 10.40 2.55 -12.58
CA CYS A 469 9.47 3.66 -12.56
C CYS A 469 10.19 4.98 -12.81
N GLY A 470 9.48 5.91 -13.44
CA GLY A 470 10.00 7.21 -13.81
C GLY A 470 8.92 8.11 -14.39
N GLU A 471 9.29 9.36 -14.57
CA GLU A 471 8.43 10.39 -15.15
C GLU A 471 9.19 11.14 -16.23
N ARG A 472 8.46 11.62 -17.24
CA ARG A 472 8.99 12.44 -18.32
C ARG A 472 8.22 13.75 -18.39
N LYS A 473 8.90 14.83 -18.77
CA LYS A 473 8.23 16.09 -19.08
C LYS A 473 7.49 15.97 -20.42
N LEU A 474 6.18 16.17 -20.38
CA LEU A 474 5.29 16.19 -21.54
C LEU A 474 5.20 17.61 -22.11
N GLU A 475 4.90 17.72 -23.40
CA GLU A 475 4.74 19.01 -24.10
C GLU A 475 3.31 19.53 -24.01
N TYR A 476 2.31 18.65 -24.15
CA TYR A 476 0.90 19.03 -24.17
C TYR A 476 0.20 18.93 -22.81
N TYR A 477 0.76 18.16 -21.88
CA TYR A 477 0.17 17.90 -20.57
C TYR A 477 1.06 18.45 -19.44
N GLU A 478 0.46 19.17 -18.49
CA GLU A 478 1.20 19.76 -17.36
C GLU A 478 1.74 18.70 -16.38
N ARG A 479 0.99 17.61 -16.19
CA ARG A 479 1.31 16.52 -15.27
C ARG A 479 1.59 15.24 -16.04
N TYR A 480 2.59 14.50 -15.59
CA TYR A 480 2.91 13.21 -16.18
C TYR A 480 1.87 12.16 -15.75
N SER A 481 1.36 11.45 -16.73
CA SER A 481 0.73 10.15 -16.55
C SER A 481 1.15 9.25 -17.70
N ARG A 482 1.15 7.94 -17.45
CA ARG A 482 1.53 6.97 -18.48
C ARG A 482 0.59 7.08 -19.69
N SER A 483 -0.70 7.26 -19.46
CA SER A 483 -1.71 7.43 -20.51
C SER A 483 -1.47 8.71 -21.32
N ALA A 484 -1.21 9.86 -20.67
CA ALA A 484 -0.91 11.10 -21.37
C ALA A 484 0.37 11.00 -22.22
N CYS A 485 1.40 10.33 -21.72
CA CYS A 485 2.62 10.06 -22.49
C CYS A 485 2.34 9.22 -23.74
N ILE A 486 1.51 8.17 -23.61
CA ILE A 486 1.15 7.32 -24.74
C ILE A 486 0.34 8.13 -25.77
N LEU A 487 -0.60 8.98 -25.33
CA LEU A 487 -1.38 9.85 -26.21
C LEU A 487 -0.50 10.86 -26.95
N GLU A 488 0.42 11.53 -26.25
CA GLU A 488 1.39 12.44 -26.88
C GLU A 488 2.30 11.72 -27.87
N CYS A 489 2.77 10.51 -27.52
CA CYS A 489 3.57 9.68 -28.43
C CYS A 489 2.78 9.26 -29.68
N GLN A 490 1.50 8.87 -29.52
CA GLN A 490 0.59 8.56 -30.62
C GLN A 490 0.41 9.76 -31.55
N ALA A 491 0.27 10.96 -30.98
CA ALA A 491 0.17 12.20 -31.74
C ALA A 491 1.49 12.49 -32.48
N LEU A 492 2.64 12.39 -31.82
CA LEU A 492 3.95 12.71 -32.43
C LEU A 492 4.39 11.73 -33.53
N ILE A 493 3.97 10.46 -33.45
CA ILE A 493 4.24 9.46 -34.50
C ILE A 493 3.47 9.79 -35.80
N ARG A 494 2.55 10.77 -35.80
CA ARG A 494 1.82 11.19 -37.00
C ARG A 494 1.72 12.69 -37.20
N ASP A 495 2.09 13.10 -38.40
CA ASP A 495 1.68 14.33 -39.06
C ASP A 495 0.46 14.05 -39.97
N VAL A 496 -0.60 13.43 -39.40
CA VAL A 496 -1.81 13.08 -40.16
C VAL A 496 -3.00 13.85 -39.61
N PRO A 497 -3.49 14.87 -40.32
CA PRO A 497 -4.66 15.60 -39.86
C PRO A 497 -5.88 14.66 -39.92
N PHE A 498 -6.59 14.52 -38.79
CA PHE A 498 -7.83 13.76 -38.60
C PHE A 498 -8.99 14.42 -39.35
N CYS A 499 -8.86 14.41 -40.67
CA CYS A 499 -9.62 15.33 -41.51
C CYS A 499 -10.69 14.62 -42.32
N SER A 500 -10.56 13.37 -42.74
CA SER A 500 -11.62 12.71 -43.53
C SER A 500 -12.07 11.41 -42.85
N VAL A 501 -13.37 11.10 -42.90
CA VAL A 501 -13.94 9.87 -42.32
C VAL A 501 -13.23 8.62 -42.85
N LEU A 502 -12.89 8.57 -44.14
CA LEU A 502 -12.12 7.48 -44.74
C LEU A 502 -10.73 7.31 -44.11
N LYS A 503 -10.03 8.40 -43.81
CA LYS A 503 -8.72 8.40 -43.13
C LYS A 503 -8.84 8.07 -41.64
N ILE A 504 -9.95 8.43 -41.00
CA ILE A 504 -10.23 8.06 -39.61
C ILE A 504 -10.39 6.55 -39.51
N GLU A 505 -11.25 5.94 -40.34
CA GLU A 505 -11.47 4.50 -40.31
C GLU A 505 -10.22 3.69 -40.68
N THR A 506 -9.57 4.04 -41.80
CA THR A 506 -8.36 3.33 -42.24
C THR A 506 -7.17 3.60 -41.31
N GLY A 507 -7.07 4.81 -40.75
CA GLY A 507 -6.04 5.21 -39.81
C GLY A 507 -6.17 4.56 -38.44
N LEU A 508 -7.37 4.57 -37.84
CA LEU A 508 -7.67 3.91 -36.57
C LEU A 508 -7.52 2.41 -36.68
N THR A 509 -8.00 1.81 -37.78
CA THR A 509 -7.85 0.36 -38.02
C THR A 509 -6.37 0.00 -38.16
N TYR A 510 -5.60 0.75 -38.96
CA TYR A 510 -4.17 0.52 -39.09
C TYR A 510 -3.43 0.72 -37.76
N MET A 511 -3.79 1.74 -36.97
CA MET A 511 -3.25 1.94 -35.63
C MET A 511 -3.56 0.74 -34.74
N TYR A 512 -4.81 0.31 -34.65
CA TYR A 512 -5.19 -0.82 -33.80
C TYR A 512 -4.40 -2.11 -34.13
N TYR A 513 -4.17 -2.39 -35.42
CA TYR A 513 -3.46 -3.59 -35.83
C TYR A 513 -1.92 -3.50 -35.78
N ASN A 514 -1.34 -2.30 -35.95
CA ASN A 514 0.12 -2.14 -36.01
C ASN A 514 0.73 -1.41 -34.81
N TRP A 515 -0.09 -0.95 -33.86
CA TRP A 515 0.39 -0.25 -32.68
C TRP A 515 1.08 -1.21 -31.73
N ASN A 516 2.36 -0.92 -31.44
CA ASN A 516 3.11 -1.59 -30.41
C ASN A 516 3.49 -0.57 -29.34
N THR A 517 3.04 -0.80 -28.10
CA THR A 517 3.34 0.05 -26.95
C THR A 517 4.85 0.19 -26.70
N ASN A 518 5.66 -0.76 -27.18
CA ASN A 518 7.12 -0.72 -27.06
C ASN A 518 7.79 0.35 -27.94
N GLN A 519 7.06 1.02 -28.85
CA GLN A 519 7.59 2.12 -29.66
C GLN A 519 7.64 3.45 -28.91
N CYS A 520 6.92 3.56 -27.78
CA CYS A 520 6.86 4.76 -26.96
C CYS A 520 7.63 4.56 -25.65
N ASP A 521 8.60 5.42 -25.39
CA ASP A 521 9.31 5.47 -24.11
C ASP A 521 8.48 6.20 -23.05
N CYS A 522 7.48 5.49 -22.52
CA CYS A 522 6.56 5.97 -21.49
C CYS A 522 6.71 5.13 -20.21
N PRO A 523 7.62 5.52 -19.29
CA PRO A 523 7.85 4.79 -18.05
C PRO A 523 6.60 4.77 -17.15
N LYS A 524 6.47 3.75 -16.31
CA LYS A 524 5.41 3.73 -15.30
C LYS A 524 5.72 4.80 -14.24
N PRO A 525 4.76 5.65 -13.81
CA PRO A 525 5.01 6.59 -12.73
C PRO A 525 5.32 5.84 -11.43
N CYS A 526 6.18 6.42 -10.59
CA CYS A 526 6.54 5.81 -9.32
C CYS A 526 5.40 5.85 -8.30
N VAL A 527 4.49 6.82 -8.43
CA VAL A 527 3.27 6.89 -7.64
C VAL A 527 2.09 7.04 -8.58
N GLU A 528 1.16 6.10 -8.50
CA GLU A 528 -0.05 6.10 -9.31
C GLU A 528 -1.27 6.06 -8.37
N ILE A 529 -2.23 6.95 -8.61
CA ILE A 529 -3.49 7.00 -7.87
C ILE A 529 -4.59 6.58 -8.82
N SER A 530 -5.39 5.61 -8.39
CA SER A 530 -6.53 5.13 -9.16
C SER A 530 -7.76 5.02 -8.28
N TYR A 531 -8.92 5.01 -8.92
CA TYR A 531 -10.21 5.00 -8.27
C TYR A 531 -11.07 3.88 -8.83
N SER A 532 -11.86 3.25 -7.97
CA SER A 532 -12.96 2.38 -8.41
C SER A 532 -14.28 2.99 -7.97
N ALA A 533 -15.27 2.96 -8.85
CA ALA A 533 -16.62 3.40 -8.53
C ALA A 533 -17.59 2.20 -8.45
N GLN A 534 -18.46 2.21 -7.44
CA GLN A 534 -19.60 1.32 -7.33
C GLN A 534 -20.90 2.11 -7.46
N MET A 535 -21.79 1.66 -8.34
CA MET A 535 -23.04 2.35 -8.63
C MET A 535 -24.23 1.70 -7.92
N SER A 536 -25.21 2.54 -7.57
CA SER A 536 -26.52 2.10 -7.10
C SER A 536 -27.59 3.09 -7.54
N LEU A 537 -28.71 2.58 -8.03
CA LEU A 537 -29.73 3.34 -8.74
C LEU A 537 -31.02 3.43 -7.93
N LEU A 538 -31.67 4.59 -7.96
CA LEU A 538 -33.02 4.82 -7.45
C LEU A 538 -33.85 5.44 -8.57
N GLN A 539 -35.12 5.06 -8.69
CA GLN A 539 -36.00 5.62 -9.72
C GLN A 539 -36.33 7.09 -9.44
N TYR A 540 -36.28 7.92 -10.48
CA TYR A 540 -36.65 9.34 -10.44
C TYR A 540 -37.55 9.72 -11.64
N PRO A 541 -38.55 10.62 -11.47
CA PRO A 541 -39.02 11.19 -10.21
C PRO A 541 -39.81 10.17 -9.38
N THR A 542 -39.81 10.37 -8.05
CA THR A 542 -40.59 9.51 -7.16
C THR A 542 -42.10 9.73 -7.35
N PRO A 543 -42.95 8.72 -7.09
CA PRO A 543 -44.41 8.89 -7.12
C PRO A 543 -44.93 9.99 -6.18
N SER A 544 -44.17 10.35 -5.15
CA SER A 544 -44.54 11.47 -4.27
C SER A 544 -44.39 12.80 -4.98
N LEU A 545 -43.25 13.03 -5.62
CA LEU A 545 -42.99 14.25 -6.40
C LEU A 545 -43.98 14.39 -7.57
N VAL A 546 -44.22 13.29 -8.29
CA VAL A 546 -45.22 13.22 -9.37
C VAL A 546 -46.61 13.70 -8.92
N ARG A 547 -47.03 13.35 -7.69
CA ARG A 547 -48.33 13.78 -7.16
C ARG A 547 -48.40 15.27 -6.84
N GLU A 548 -47.29 15.89 -6.47
CA GLU A 548 -47.27 17.34 -6.24
C GLU A 548 -47.27 18.10 -7.57
N ILE A 549 -46.49 17.63 -8.56
CA ILE A 549 -46.49 18.20 -9.93
C ILE A 549 -47.89 18.15 -10.56
N ARG A 550 -48.62 17.03 -10.38
CA ARG A 550 -50.03 16.88 -10.84
C ARG A 550 -51.01 17.89 -10.26
N LYS A 551 -50.69 18.51 -9.12
CA LYS A 551 -51.55 19.57 -8.55
C LYS A 551 -51.26 20.95 -9.14
N SER A 552 -50.05 21.15 -9.65
CA SER A 552 -49.56 22.45 -10.10
C SER A 552 -49.64 22.64 -11.62
N PHE A 553 -49.65 21.56 -12.42
CA PHE A 553 -49.60 21.63 -13.89
C PHE A 553 -50.74 20.86 -14.57
N ASN A 554 -51.37 21.51 -15.58
CA ASN A 554 -52.50 20.97 -16.33
C ASN A 554 -52.13 19.85 -17.33
N ASP A 555 -50.90 19.87 -17.87
CA ASP A 555 -50.41 18.87 -18.82
C ASP A 555 -49.34 17.99 -18.15
N THR A 556 -49.79 17.04 -17.32
CA THR A 556 -48.88 16.39 -16.39
C THR A 556 -48.20 15.14 -16.92
N GLU A 557 -48.86 14.35 -17.78
CA GLU A 557 -48.32 13.04 -18.15
C GLU A 557 -47.14 13.18 -19.13
N ASP A 558 -47.25 14.06 -20.10
CA ASP A 558 -46.16 14.36 -21.04
C ASP A 558 -44.97 14.99 -20.31
N TYR A 559 -45.21 15.90 -19.37
CA TYR A 559 -44.16 16.48 -18.53
C TYR A 559 -43.44 15.43 -17.66
N ILE A 560 -44.17 14.50 -17.04
CA ILE A 560 -43.59 13.42 -16.23
C ILE A 560 -42.76 12.47 -17.11
N ASN A 561 -43.27 12.13 -18.30
CA ASN A 561 -42.56 11.28 -19.24
C ASN A 561 -41.28 11.97 -19.74
N ASN A 562 -41.34 13.28 -20.01
CA ASN A 562 -40.17 14.08 -20.36
C ASN A 562 -39.13 14.08 -19.23
N MET A 563 -39.54 14.31 -17.98
CA MET A 563 -38.63 14.21 -16.83
C MET A 563 -37.95 12.84 -16.72
N ARG A 564 -38.69 11.76 -16.96
CA ARG A 564 -38.13 10.40 -16.93
C ARG A 564 -37.15 10.15 -18.08
N ALA A 565 -37.40 10.74 -19.25
CA ALA A 565 -36.55 10.59 -20.41
C ALA A 565 -35.30 11.47 -20.36
N ASN A 566 -35.36 12.62 -19.68
CA ASN A 566 -34.32 13.65 -19.74
C ASN A 566 -33.50 13.76 -18.47
N SER A 567 -34.13 13.69 -17.28
CA SER A 567 -33.46 14.02 -16.03
C SER A 567 -32.52 12.90 -15.56
N VAL A 568 -31.26 13.26 -15.32
CA VAL A 568 -30.21 12.40 -14.78
C VAL A 568 -29.69 13.03 -13.50
N ILE A 569 -29.80 12.36 -12.37
CA ILE A 569 -29.23 12.85 -11.11
C ILE A 569 -28.11 11.92 -10.67
N VAL A 570 -26.93 12.44 -10.36
CA VAL A 570 -25.79 11.65 -9.91
C VAL A 570 -25.17 12.24 -8.65
N SER A 571 -24.85 11.39 -7.69
CA SER A 571 -24.25 11.73 -6.40
C SER A 571 -22.98 10.91 -6.20
N ILE A 572 -21.83 11.58 -6.21
CA ILE A 572 -20.50 10.96 -6.14
C ILE A 572 -19.86 11.28 -4.79
N PHE A 573 -19.43 10.26 -4.05
CA PHE A 573 -18.79 10.43 -2.74
C PHE A 573 -17.90 9.22 -2.41
N TYR A 574 -16.95 9.41 -1.50
CA TYR A 574 -16.13 8.30 -1.01
C TYR A 574 -16.92 7.38 -0.08
N GLU A 575 -16.79 6.07 -0.31
CA GLU A 575 -17.31 5.04 0.62
C GLU A 575 -16.54 5.07 1.94
N THR A 576 -15.22 5.22 1.84
CA THR A 576 -14.28 5.30 2.95
C THR A 576 -13.08 6.15 2.52
N LEU A 577 -12.40 6.78 3.48
CA LEU A 577 -11.14 7.49 3.22
C LEU A 577 -9.91 6.57 3.30
N LEU A 578 -10.12 5.32 3.73
CA LEU A 578 -9.09 4.29 3.72
C LEU A 578 -8.59 4.11 2.28
N THR A 579 -7.31 4.40 2.08
CA THR A 579 -6.64 4.20 0.80
C THR A 579 -5.93 2.86 0.84
N ASP A 580 -6.29 1.96 -0.07
CA ASP A 580 -5.55 0.72 -0.28
C ASP A 580 -4.22 1.05 -0.97
N VAL A 581 -3.11 0.67 -0.34
CA VAL A 581 -1.76 0.95 -0.84
C VAL A 581 -1.07 -0.33 -1.28
N PHE A 582 -0.60 -0.35 -2.52
CA PHE A 582 0.22 -1.41 -3.08
C PHE A 582 1.62 -0.87 -3.28
N GLU A 583 2.58 -1.35 -2.50
CA GLU A 583 3.94 -0.85 -2.50
C GLU A 583 4.92 -1.96 -2.90
N GLU A 584 5.69 -1.71 -3.96
CA GLU A 584 6.85 -2.52 -4.31
C GLU A 584 7.95 -2.30 -3.28
N LYS A 585 8.37 -3.39 -2.62
CA LYS A 585 9.52 -3.41 -1.72
C LYS A 585 10.59 -4.32 -2.27
N ASN A 586 11.84 -3.99 -1.98
CA ASN A 586 12.94 -4.90 -2.25
C ASN A 586 12.84 -6.12 -1.32
N ASP A 587 12.93 -7.31 -1.92
CA ASP A 587 12.93 -8.57 -1.17
C ASP A 587 14.21 -8.73 -0.35
N TYR A 588 15.31 -8.17 -0.84
CA TYR A 588 16.61 -8.24 -0.19
C TYR A 588 17.30 -6.89 -0.23
N ASP A 589 17.56 -6.32 0.95
CA ASP A 589 18.21 -5.02 1.11
C ASP A 589 19.61 -5.19 1.72
N ILE A 590 20.37 -4.09 1.76
CA ILE A 590 21.74 -4.08 2.32
C ILE A 590 21.71 -4.49 3.81
N SER A 591 20.64 -4.17 4.54
CA SER A 591 20.48 -4.54 5.94
C SER A 591 20.35 -6.07 6.09
N ARG A 592 19.49 -6.72 5.29
CA ARG A 592 19.37 -8.18 5.25
C ARG A 592 20.66 -8.85 4.79
N PHE A 593 21.33 -8.31 3.78
CA PHE A 593 22.64 -8.79 3.36
C PHE A 593 23.68 -8.74 4.49
N GLY A 594 23.78 -7.61 5.19
CA GLY A 594 24.68 -7.45 6.34
C GLY A 594 24.35 -8.40 7.49
N SER A 595 23.06 -8.61 7.75
CA SER A 595 22.57 -9.58 8.75
C SER A 595 22.95 -11.01 8.39
N ASP A 596 22.73 -11.43 7.14
CA ASP A 596 23.08 -12.78 6.68
C ASP A 596 24.60 -12.99 6.63
N LEU A 597 25.36 -12.00 6.18
CA LEU A 597 26.83 -12.04 6.18
C LEU A 597 27.37 -12.19 7.61
N GLY A 598 26.90 -11.36 8.53
CA GLY A 598 27.29 -11.43 9.94
C GLY A 598 26.87 -12.75 10.60
N GLY A 599 25.64 -13.20 10.35
CA GLY A 599 25.11 -14.47 10.86
C GLY A 599 25.91 -15.68 10.35
N ASN A 600 26.22 -15.72 9.06
CA ASN A 600 27.00 -16.81 8.46
C ASN A 600 28.47 -16.79 8.95
N LEU A 601 29.11 -15.62 9.04
CA LEU A 601 30.48 -15.50 9.58
C LEU A 601 30.56 -15.95 11.05
N GLY A 602 29.57 -15.58 11.85
CA GLY A 602 29.45 -15.99 13.25
C GLY A 602 29.19 -17.49 13.39
N LEU A 603 28.26 -18.05 12.59
CA LEU A 603 27.87 -19.46 12.67
C LEU A 603 29.00 -20.42 12.23
N PHE A 604 29.66 -20.15 11.11
CA PHE A 604 30.64 -21.08 10.53
C PHE A 604 32.04 -20.94 11.11
N LEU A 605 32.46 -19.72 11.47
CA LEU A 605 33.84 -19.41 11.85
C LEU A 605 33.97 -18.75 13.24
N GLY A 606 32.86 -18.42 13.92
CA GLY A 606 32.90 -17.63 15.16
C GLY A 606 33.46 -16.23 14.96
N CYS A 607 33.53 -15.76 13.71
CA CYS A 607 34.20 -14.52 13.36
C CYS A 607 33.27 -13.32 13.47
N SER A 608 33.82 -12.24 14.02
CA SER A 608 33.20 -10.91 13.99
C SER A 608 34.09 -9.92 13.21
N LEU A 609 33.62 -8.68 13.06
CA LEU A 609 34.44 -7.60 12.49
C LEU A 609 35.75 -7.42 13.27
N LEU A 610 35.73 -7.62 14.59
CA LEU A 610 36.91 -7.51 15.45
C LEU A 610 37.91 -8.64 15.17
N THR A 611 37.43 -9.84 14.84
CA THR A 611 38.29 -10.96 14.40
C THR A 611 39.07 -10.60 13.12
N LEU A 612 38.48 -9.90 12.15
CA LEU A 612 39.22 -9.43 10.96
C LEU A 612 40.33 -8.44 11.35
N VAL A 613 40.04 -7.52 12.29
CA VAL A 613 41.04 -6.57 12.80
C VAL A 613 42.17 -7.29 13.55
N GLU A 614 41.91 -8.41 14.23
CA GLU A 614 42.96 -9.25 14.84
C GLU A 614 43.95 -9.75 13.78
N PHE A 615 43.47 -10.25 12.64
CA PHE A 615 44.32 -10.69 11.53
C PHE A 615 45.10 -9.54 10.88
N PHE A 616 44.50 -8.35 10.77
CA PHE A 616 45.21 -7.14 10.31
C PHE A 616 46.31 -6.72 11.30
N ASP A 617 46.06 -6.76 12.61
CA ASP A 617 47.07 -6.48 13.65
C ASP A 617 48.23 -7.48 13.58
N LEU A 618 47.95 -8.77 13.35
CA LEU A 618 48.98 -9.79 13.11
C LEU A 618 49.84 -9.45 11.87
N GLY A 619 49.20 -9.05 10.76
CA GLY A 619 49.89 -8.65 9.53
C GLY A 619 50.82 -7.46 9.73
N ILE A 620 50.38 -6.45 10.49
CA ILE A 620 51.19 -5.28 10.85
C ILE A 620 52.39 -5.70 11.70
N ARG A 621 52.19 -6.53 12.74
CA ARG A 621 53.28 -7.05 13.59
C ARG A 621 54.30 -7.84 12.78
N TRP A 622 53.85 -8.66 11.84
CA TRP A 622 54.73 -9.43 10.97
C TRP A 622 55.59 -8.51 10.07
N CYS A 623 55.02 -7.43 9.55
CA CYS A 623 55.74 -6.43 8.76
C CYS A 623 56.74 -5.61 9.58
N LEU A 624 56.38 -5.22 10.80
CA LEU A 624 57.27 -4.48 11.71
C LEU A 624 58.42 -5.36 12.22
N GLY A 625 58.16 -6.62 12.56
CA GLY A 625 59.20 -7.58 12.97
C GLY A 625 60.21 -7.92 11.86
N ARG A 626 59.84 -7.74 10.58
CA ARG A 626 60.77 -7.82 9.44
C ARG A 626 61.73 -6.62 9.37
N LYS A 627 61.26 -5.41 9.70
CA LYS A 627 62.12 -4.20 9.73
C LYS A 627 63.20 -4.30 10.82
N ASP A 628 62.84 -4.82 11.99
CA ASP A 628 63.79 -5.00 13.10
C ASP A 628 64.86 -6.07 12.82
N LYS A 629 64.54 -7.09 11.99
CA LYS A 629 65.52 -8.08 11.53
C LYS A 629 66.46 -7.55 10.45
N VAL A 630 65.99 -6.68 9.55
CA VAL A 630 66.80 -6.05 8.50
C VAL A 630 67.71 -4.93 9.06
N GLN A 631 67.34 -4.30 10.18
CA GLN A 631 68.22 -3.34 10.88
C GLN A 631 69.25 -4.00 11.83
N ARG A 632 69.13 -5.31 12.09
CA ARG A 632 70.06 -6.09 12.95
C ARG A 632 70.95 -7.07 12.17
N SER A 633 70.78 -7.19 10.85
CA SER A 633 71.70 -7.87 9.92
C SER A 633 72.54 -6.85 9.19
#